data_AF-A0A3C0FXV8-F1
#
_entry.id   AF-A0A3C0FXV8-F1
#
_cell.length_a   1.000
_cell.length_b   1.000
_cell.length_c   1.000
_cell.angle_alpha   90.00
_cell.angle_beta   90.00
_cell.angle_gamma   90.00
#
_symmetry.space_group_name_H-M   'P 1'
#
loop_
_entity.id
_entity.type
_entity.pdbx_description
1 polymer ?
#
loop_
_entity_poly.entity_id
_entity_poly.type
_entity_poly.pdbx_seq_one_letter_code
_entity_poly.pdbx_strand_id
1 'polypeptide(L)'
;MTTYKSTYRASSILLLLLFVFTMGQMAMAQTSQQRLQISENNKKTALASFRSNLISEYALERTKLKEVAKLNNWKIKETLANGKKIELQGIGADGSPLYYETYSNEAGLVSRASTLNTDGLMGLDLNG
;
A
#
# COMPACT_ATOMS: atom_id res chain seq x y z
N MET A 1 -57.01 37.28 22.88
CA MET A 1 -56.99 36.34 21.74
C MET A 1 -55.53 36.07 21.39
N THR A 2 -54.91 35.08 22.04
CA THR A 2 -53.50 34.74 21.86
C THR A 2 -53.37 33.80 20.68
N THR A 3 -53.03 34.32 19.51
CA THR A 3 -52.65 33.52 18.33
C THR A 3 -51.26 32.95 18.55
N TYR A 4 -51.20 31.94 19.42
CA TYR A 4 -50.00 31.15 19.64
C TYR A 4 -49.64 30.45 18.32
N LYS A 5 -48.55 30.90 17.67
CA LYS A 5 -48.23 30.53 16.29
C LYS A 5 -47.94 29.02 16.19
N SER A 6 -48.85 28.29 15.54
CA SER A 6 -48.83 26.83 15.34
C SER A 6 -47.51 26.29 14.79
N THR A 7 -46.79 27.08 13.99
CA THR A 7 -45.47 26.76 13.44
C THR A 7 -44.40 26.52 14.50
N TYR A 8 -44.43 27.25 15.63
CA TYR A 8 -43.50 27.00 16.74
C TYR A 8 -43.80 25.68 17.45
N ARG A 9 -45.08 25.27 17.53
CA ARG A 9 -45.44 23.96 18.11
C ARG A 9 -44.95 22.81 17.24
N ALA A 10 -45.16 22.90 15.93
CA ALA A 10 -44.70 21.90 14.98
C ALA A 10 -43.17 21.79 14.97
N SER A 11 -42.45 22.92 15.00
CA SER A 11 -40.99 22.94 15.07
C SER A 11 -40.45 22.37 16.39
N SER A 12 -41.09 22.67 17.53
CA SER A 12 -40.75 22.08 18.82
C SER A 12 -41.01 20.57 18.88
N ILE A 13 -42.09 20.09 18.27
CA ILE A 13 -42.38 18.65 18.17
C ILE A 13 -41.33 17.96 17.28
N LEU A 14 -40.95 18.58 16.16
CA LEU A 14 -39.90 18.07 15.27
C LEU A 14 -38.55 17.95 16.00
N LEU A 15 -38.17 18.98 16.77
CA LEU A 15 -36.95 18.97 17.59
C LEU A 15 -36.97 17.87 18.66
N LEU A 16 -38.12 17.65 19.30
CA LEU A 16 -38.29 16.58 20.28
C LEU A 16 -38.15 15.20 19.62
N LEU A 17 -38.74 15.00 18.44
CA LEU A 17 -38.63 13.75 17.68
C LEU A 17 -37.19 13.49 17.24
N LEU A 18 -36.49 14.53 16.78
CA LEU A 18 -35.07 14.44 16.42
C LEU A 18 -34.21 14.05 17.62
N PHE A 19 -34.49 14.62 18.79
CA PHE A 19 -33.78 14.33 20.04
C PHE A 19 -34.00 12.89 20.52
N VAL A 20 -35.24 12.39 20.45
CA VAL A 20 -35.54 10.98 20.78
C VAL A 20 -34.87 10.03 19.80
N PHE A 21 -34.85 10.38 18.50
CA PHE A 21 -34.19 9.59 17.47
C PHE A 21 -32.67 9.49 17.70
N THR A 22 -31.99 10.58 18.06
CA THR A 22 -30.54 10.56 18.32
C THR A 22 -30.17 9.83 19.61
N MET A 23 -31.02 9.89 20.65
CA MET A 23 -30.82 9.12 21.88
C MET A 23 -30.96 7.61 21.66
N GLY A 24 -31.89 7.16 20.81
CA GLY A 24 -32.06 5.75 20.48
C GLY A 24 -30.82 5.13 19.81
N GLN A 25 -30.04 5.92 19.07
CA GLN A 25 -28.81 5.46 18.42
C GLN A 25 -27.69 5.13 19.43
N MET A 26 -27.66 5.81 20.58
CA MET A 26 -26.63 5.60 21.61
C MET A 26 -26.81 4.24 22.32
N ALA A 27 -28.05 3.73 22.39
CA ALA A 27 -28.36 2.44 23.01
C ALA A 27 -27.90 1.23 22.16
N MET A 28 -27.69 1.42 20.86
CA MET A 28 -27.22 0.39 19.93
C MET A 28 -25.69 0.44 19.71
N ALA A 29 -24.98 1.35 20.39
CA ALA A 29 -23.53 1.45 20.29
C ALA A 29 -22.83 0.25 20.95
N GLN A 30 -21.80 -0.27 20.29
CA GLN A 30 -21.01 -1.38 20.85
C GLN A 30 -20.31 -0.95 22.15
N THR A 31 -20.49 -1.72 23.21
CA THR A 31 -19.78 -1.53 24.48
C THR A 31 -18.30 -1.88 24.34
N SER A 32 -17.46 -1.39 25.25
CA SER A 32 -16.04 -1.73 25.27
C SER A 32 -15.79 -3.24 25.40
N GLN A 33 -16.62 -3.95 26.17
CA GLN A 33 -16.53 -5.40 26.32
C GLN A 33 -16.89 -6.16 25.03
N GLN A 34 -17.94 -5.73 24.32
CA GLN A 34 -18.31 -6.31 23.02
C GLN A 34 -17.22 -6.07 21.97
N ARG A 35 -16.61 -4.88 21.95
CA ARG A 35 -15.47 -4.60 21.06
C ARG A 35 -14.27 -5.49 21.37
N LEU A 36 -13.99 -5.72 22.65
CA LEU A 36 -12.93 -6.63 23.08
C LEU A 36 -13.20 -8.05 22.60
N GLN A 37 -14.39 -8.60 22.85
CA GLN A 37 -14.79 -9.94 22.37
C GLN A 37 -14.74 -10.09 20.84
N ILE A 38 -15.21 -9.09 20.08
CA ILE A 38 -15.09 -9.07 18.61
C ILE A 38 -13.61 -9.04 18.18
N SER A 39 -12.77 -8.35 18.96
CA SER A 39 -11.34 -8.22 18.69
C SER A 39 -10.47 -9.38 19.19
N GLU A 40 -10.98 -10.27 20.05
CA GLU A 40 -10.22 -11.43 20.58
C GLU A 40 -9.76 -12.36 19.44
N ASN A 41 -10.59 -12.52 18.41
CA ASN A 41 -10.24 -13.29 17.21
C ASN A 41 -9.36 -12.51 16.22
N ASN A 42 -9.08 -11.24 16.49
CA ASN A 42 -8.28 -10.41 15.61
C ASN A 42 -6.79 -10.66 15.87
N LYS A 43 -6.11 -11.26 14.89
CA LYS A 43 -4.66 -11.57 14.93
C LYS A 43 -3.75 -10.33 14.83
N LYS A 44 -4.22 -9.14 15.22
CA LYS A 44 -3.48 -7.86 15.18
C LYS A 44 -2.08 -7.97 15.76
N THR A 45 -1.95 -8.53 16.96
CA THR A 45 -0.65 -8.69 17.63
C THR A 45 0.24 -9.66 16.87
N ALA A 46 -0.30 -10.81 16.45
CA ALA A 46 0.45 -11.79 15.67
C ALA A 46 0.92 -11.22 14.32
N LEU A 47 0.08 -10.41 13.65
CA LEU A 47 0.43 -9.72 12.42
C LEU A 47 1.51 -8.65 12.64
N ALA A 48 1.44 -7.91 13.74
CA ALA A 48 2.46 -6.94 14.12
C ALA A 48 3.81 -7.62 14.38
N SER A 49 3.82 -8.73 15.12
CA SER A 49 5.02 -9.55 15.35
C SER A 49 5.57 -10.13 14.05
N PHE A 50 4.70 -10.70 13.20
CA PHE A 50 5.09 -11.22 11.89
C PHE A 50 5.72 -10.15 11.00
N ARG A 51 5.14 -8.96 10.93
CA ARG A 51 5.71 -7.81 10.21
C ARG A 51 7.09 -7.43 10.76
N SER A 52 7.22 -7.35 12.09
CA SER A 52 8.49 -7.01 12.73
C SER A 52 9.58 -8.04 12.39
N ASN A 53 9.23 -9.33 12.40
CA ASN A 53 10.15 -10.41 12.06
C ASN A 53 10.61 -10.29 10.60
N LEU A 54 9.68 -10.13 9.65
CA LEU A 54 10.03 -9.96 8.23
C LEU A 54 10.96 -8.77 7.99
N ILE A 55 10.73 -7.64 8.65
CA ILE A 55 11.58 -6.45 8.53
C ILE A 55 12.99 -6.75 9.07
N SER A 56 13.08 -7.40 10.22
CA SER A 56 14.37 -7.73 10.83
C SER A 56 15.14 -8.76 10.01
N GLU A 57 14.47 -9.82 9.56
CA GLU A 57 15.07 -10.87 8.72
C GLU A 57 15.61 -10.28 7.43
N TYR A 58 14.80 -9.44 6.74
CA TYR A 58 15.22 -8.76 5.53
C TYR A 58 16.44 -7.85 5.75
N ALA A 59 16.48 -7.10 6.85
CA ALA A 59 17.60 -6.22 7.17
C ALA A 59 18.91 -7.00 7.43
N LEU A 60 18.81 -8.10 8.17
CA LEU A 60 19.95 -9.00 8.42
C LEU A 60 20.45 -9.63 7.12
N GLU A 61 19.53 -10.16 6.30
CA GLU A 61 19.86 -10.78 5.02
C GLU A 61 20.51 -9.78 4.06
N ARG A 62 19.98 -8.56 3.94
CA ARG A 62 20.60 -7.50 3.11
C ARG A 62 21.99 -7.10 3.59
N THR A 63 22.24 -7.13 4.89
CA THR A 63 23.58 -6.84 5.44
C THR A 63 24.56 -7.93 5.05
N LYS A 64 24.20 -9.20 5.27
CA LYS A 64 24.99 -10.36 4.87
C LYS A 64 25.26 -10.38 3.36
N LEU A 65 24.24 -10.12 2.54
CA LEU A 65 24.38 -10.03 1.08
C LEU A 65 25.40 -8.97 0.65
N LYS A 66 25.39 -7.79 1.28
CA LYS A 66 26.36 -6.73 0.99
C LYS A 66 27.79 -7.13 1.34
N GLU A 67 27.97 -7.80 2.47
CA GLU A 67 29.29 -8.30 2.89
C GLU A 67 29.82 -9.37 1.94
N VAL A 68 29.01 -10.39 1.63
CA VAL A 68 29.39 -11.46 0.71
C VAL A 68 29.65 -10.92 -0.70
N ALA A 69 28.82 -10.00 -1.17
CA ALA A 69 29.01 -9.36 -2.46
C ALA A 69 30.34 -8.58 -2.51
N LYS A 70 30.70 -7.88 -1.44
CA LYS A 70 32.01 -7.18 -1.35
C LYS A 70 33.17 -8.16 -1.40
N LEU A 71 33.08 -9.29 -0.71
CA LEU A 71 34.13 -10.31 -0.69
C LEU A 71 34.31 -11.01 -2.05
N ASN A 72 33.21 -11.24 -2.77
CA ASN A 72 33.21 -11.96 -4.05
C ASN A 72 33.19 -11.02 -5.28
N ASN A 73 33.34 -9.71 -5.07
CA ASN A 73 33.24 -8.68 -6.11
C ASN A 73 31.93 -8.71 -6.92
N TRP A 74 30.82 -9.12 -6.30
CA TRP A 74 29.50 -9.11 -6.93
C TRP A 74 28.91 -7.70 -6.94
N LYS A 75 28.18 -7.37 -8.00
CA LYS A 75 27.47 -6.10 -8.12
C LYS A 75 26.15 -6.19 -7.36
N ILE A 76 25.86 -5.24 -6.47
CA ILE A 76 24.56 -5.22 -5.77
C ILE A 76 23.44 -4.76 -6.71
N LYS A 77 23.73 -3.78 -7.55
CA LYS A 77 22.84 -3.24 -8.59
C LYS A 77 23.67 -2.92 -9.82
N GLU A 78 23.14 -3.24 -10.98
CA GLU A 78 23.81 -2.95 -12.25
C GLU A 78 22.78 -2.74 -13.36
N THR A 79 23.13 -1.93 -14.35
CA THR A 79 22.41 -1.89 -15.62
C THR A 79 23.25 -2.65 -16.64
N LEU A 80 22.69 -3.73 -17.19
CA LEU A 80 23.33 -4.57 -18.19
C LEU A 80 23.43 -3.83 -19.54
N ALA A 81 24.27 -4.33 -20.43
CA ALA A 81 24.47 -3.75 -21.77
C ALA A 81 23.18 -3.67 -22.61
N ASN A 82 22.21 -4.55 -22.33
CA ASN A 82 20.89 -4.54 -22.99
C ASN A 82 19.88 -3.58 -22.33
N GLY A 83 20.32 -2.74 -21.39
CA GLY A 83 19.47 -1.78 -20.67
C GLY A 83 18.66 -2.36 -19.51
N LYS A 84 18.67 -3.68 -19.30
CA LYS A 84 17.99 -4.29 -18.15
C LYS A 84 18.71 -3.94 -16.85
N LYS A 85 17.93 -3.68 -15.80
CA LYS A 85 18.46 -3.46 -14.45
C LYS A 85 18.41 -4.79 -13.69
N ILE A 86 19.51 -5.12 -13.02
CA ILE A 86 19.61 -6.27 -12.13
C ILE A 86 19.88 -5.81 -10.69
N GLU A 87 19.34 -6.55 -9.73
CA GLU A 87 19.64 -6.38 -8.31
C GLU A 87 19.90 -7.75 -7.67
N LEU A 88 20.98 -7.85 -6.90
CA LEU A 88 21.28 -9.03 -6.11
C LEU A 88 20.27 -9.15 -4.97
N GLN A 89 19.53 -10.25 -4.94
CA GLN A 89 18.45 -10.49 -3.97
C GLN A 89 18.75 -11.61 -2.99
N GLY A 90 19.60 -12.57 -3.34
CA GLY A 90 19.85 -13.73 -2.49
C GLY A 90 21.10 -14.50 -2.88
N ILE A 91 21.33 -15.59 -2.14
CA ILE A 91 22.40 -16.55 -2.39
C ILE A 91 21.76 -17.93 -2.49
N GLY A 92 22.02 -18.66 -3.57
CA GLY A 92 21.54 -20.01 -3.79
C GLY A 92 22.12 -21.01 -2.79
N ALA A 93 21.51 -22.18 -2.69
CA ALA A 93 22.03 -23.26 -1.84
C ALA A 93 23.44 -23.73 -2.23
N ASP A 94 23.82 -23.51 -3.50
CA ASP A 94 25.13 -23.76 -4.07
C ASP A 94 26.13 -22.60 -3.85
N GLY A 95 25.70 -21.52 -3.21
CA GLY A 95 26.51 -20.31 -2.99
C GLY A 95 26.50 -19.31 -4.15
N SER A 96 25.75 -19.57 -5.22
CA SER A 96 25.65 -18.67 -6.37
C SER A 96 24.84 -17.40 -6.05
N PRO A 97 25.15 -16.23 -6.66
CA PRO A 97 24.37 -15.03 -6.47
C PRO A 97 23.04 -15.10 -7.24
N LEU A 98 21.92 -14.81 -6.57
CA LEU A 98 20.60 -14.76 -7.17
C LEU A 98 20.21 -13.30 -7.49
N TYR A 99 20.03 -13.01 -8.77
CA TYR A 99 19.65 -11.68 -9.27
C TYR A 99 18.21 -11.65 -9.74
N TYR A 100 17.51 -10.56 -9.44
CA TYR A 100 16.26 -10.21 -10.11
C TYR A 100 16.56 -9.22 -11.23
N GLU A 101 15.91 -9.40 -12.37
CA GLU A 101 16.03 -8.51 -13.53
C GLU A 101 14.70 -7.84 -13.88
N THR A 102 14.77 -6.64 -14.47
CA THR A 102 13.60 -5.98 -15.05
C THR A 102 13.27 -6.58 -16.42
N TYR A 103 12.05 -7.08 -16.62
CA TYR A 103 11.51 -7.41 -17.93
C TYR A 103 10.80 -6.17 -18.50
N SER A 104 11.46 -5.39 -19.36
CA SER A 104 10.90 -4.12 -19.87
C SER A 104 10.84 -4.02 -21.40
N ASN A 105 11.31 -5.04 -22.12
CA ASN A 105 11.43 -5.01 -23.57
C ASN A 105 10.05 -5.01 -24.23
N GLU A 106 9.17 -5.95 -23.87
CA GLU A 106 7.87 -6.11 -24.52
C GLU A 106 6.87 -5.01 -24.13
N ALA A 107 6.89 -4.55 -22.88
CA ALA A 107 5.95 -3.52 -22.41
C ALA A 107 6.17 -2.17 -23.13
N GLY A 108 7.42 -1.79 -23.41
CA GLY A 108 7.74 -0.57 -24.17
C GLY A 108 7.32 -0.67 -25.64
N LEU A 109 7.54 -1.83 -26.27
CA LEU A 109 7.13 -2.09 -27.65
C LEU A 109 5.60 -2.09 -27.81
N VAL A 110 4.88 -2.75 -26.92
CA VAL A 110 3.40 -2.86 -26.98
C VAL A 110 2.72 -1.55 -26.59
N SER A 111 3.27 -0.83 -25.61
CA SER A 111 2.70 0.47 -25.17
C SER A 111 2.90 1.59 -26.16
N ARG A 112 3.75 1.41 -27.20
CA ARG A 112 4.02 2.42 -28.23
C ARG A 112 4.47 3.76 -27.64
N ALA A 113 5.01 3.78 -26.42
CA ALA A 113 5.35 5.00 -25.70
C ALA A 113 6.37 5.89 -26.44
N SER A 114 7.22 5.31 -27.28
CA SER A 114 8.20 6.01 -28.13
C SER A 114 7.66 6.45 -29.49
N THR A 115 6.38 6.23 -29.80
CA THR A 115 5.82 6.50 -31.14
C THR A 115 5.78 7.99 -31.48
N LEU A 116 5.64 8.86 -30.47
CA LEU A 116 5.48 10.32 -30.61
C LEU A 116 6.79 11.11 -30.43
N ASN A 117 7.84 10.48 -29.89
CA ASN A 117 9.13 11.14 -29.65
C ASN A 117 9.89 11.32 -30.97
N THR A 118 10.89 12.21 -30.98
CA THR A 118 11.84 12.32 -32.11
C THR A 118 12.43 10.95 -32.44
N ASP A 119 12.49 10.64 -33.75
CA ASP A 119 12.82 9.33 -34.33
C ASP A 119 11.80 8.19 -34.06
N GLY A 120 10.61 8.52 -33.56
CA GLY A 120 9.49 7.61 -33.36
C GLY A 120 8.75 7.23 -34.64
N LEU A 121 7.92 6.18 -34.56
CA LEU A 121 7.23 5.58 -35.72
C LEU A 121 6.32 6.55 -36.50
N MET A 122 5.86 7.64 -35.87
CA MET A 122 5.03 8.65 -36.53
C MET A 122 5.81 9.76 -37.24
N GLY A 123 7.14 9.81 -37.12
CA GLY A 123 7.95 10.87 -37.70
C GLY A 123 7.63 12.27 -37.15
N LEU A 124 7.27 12.33 -35.87
CA LEU A 124 6.91 13.57 -35.17
C LEU A 124 8.02 13.92 -34.17
N ASP A 125 8.40 15.20 -34.12
CA ASP A 125 9.41 15.71 -33.20
C ASP A 125 8.78 16.33 -31.94
N LEU A 126 8.08 15.51 -31.16
CA LEU A 126 7.45 15.92 -29.91
C LEU A 126 8.21 15.34 -28.72
N ASN A 127 9.28 16.03 -28.33
CA ASN A 127 9.93 15.79 -27.04
C ASN A 127 9.38 16.82 -26.04
N GLY A 128 8.83 16.33 -24.93
CA GLY A 128 8.39 17.17 -23.80
C GLY A 128 9.56 17.71 -22.98
#